data_AF-A0A8B0SRZ8-F1
#
_entry.id   AF-A0A8B0SRZ8-F1
#
_cell.length_a   1.000
_cell.length_b   1.000
_cell.length_c   1.000
_cell.angle_alpha   90.00
_cell.angle_beta   90.00
_cell.angle_gamma   90.00
#
_symmetry.space_group_name_H-M   'P 1'
#
loop_
_entity.id
_entity.type
_entity.pdbx_description
1 polymer ?
#
loop_
_entity_poly.entity_id
_entity_poly.type
_entity_poly.pdbx_seq_one_letter_code
_entity_poly.pdbx_strand_id
1 'polypeptide(L)'
;MRWGTFAAGWLLPRLAGFYDSHPHIDLHISTHNNHVDPAAEGHDYTIRFGNGAWHESDAELIFSAPHAPLCSPAIAEQLQQPDDVHRFYPAALIPPG
;
A
#
# COMPACT_ATOMS: atom_id res chain seq x y z
N MET A 1 -0.45 4.65 -0.89
CA MET A 1 0.88 4.01 -1.02
C MET A 1 0.95 3.37 -2.40
N ARG A 2 2.04 3.53 -3.16
CA ARG A 2 2.23 2.75 -4.39
C ARG A 2 2.84 1.39 -4.03
N TRP A 3 2.37 0.33 -4.65
CA TRP A 3 2.84 -1.03 -4.36
C TRP A 3 4.35 -1.21 -4.58
N GLY A 4 4.93 -0.49 -5.54
CA GLY A 4 6.40 -0.47 -5.73
C GLY A 4 7.16 0.07 -4.52
N THR A 5 6.66 1.13 -3.86
CA THR A 5 7.29 1.67 -2.64
C THR A 5 7.16 0.70 -1.47
N PHE A 6 6.03 -0.02 -1.37
CA PHE A 6 5.83 -1.06 -0.37
C PHE A 6 6.79 -2.23 -0.57
N ALA A 7 6.89 -2.75 -1.80
CA ALA A 7 7.74 -3.88 -2.13
C ALA A 7 9.21 -3.57 -1.79
N ALA A 8 9.74 -2.46 -2.30
CA ALA A 8 11.13 -2.07 -2.06
C ALA A 8 11.41 -1.62 -0.62
N GLY A 9 10.50 -0.85 -0.01
CA GLY A 9 10.73 -0.20 1.27
C GLY A 9 10.44 -1.08 2.49
N TRP A 10 9.58 -2.10 2.36
CA TRP A 10 9.15 -2.91 3.50
C TRP A 10 9.29 -4.42 3.26
N LEU A 11 8.84 -4.94 2.11
CA LEU A 11 8.76 -6.38 1.87
C LEU A 11 10.14 -7.00 1.58
N LEU A 12 10.83 -6.53 0.53
CA LEU A 12 12.10 -7.11 0.07
C LEU A 12 13.17 -7.19 1.19
N PRO A 13 13.36 -6.16 2.05
CA PRO A 13 14.31 -6.25 3.15
C PRO A 13 14.01 -7.37 4.18
N ARG A 14 12.75 -7.79 4.30
CA ARG A 14 12.30 -8.82 5.24
C ARG A 14 12.39 -10.23 4.67
N LEU A 15 12.56 -10.36 3.35
CA LEU A 15 12.67 -11.66 2.68
C LEU A 15 14.06 -12.28 2.77
N ALA A 16 15.08 -11.53 3.22
CA ALA A 16 16.43 -12.07 3.38
C ALA A 16 16.44 -13.36 4.24
N GLY A 17 15.83 -13.30 5.43
CA GLY A 17 15.73 -14.48 6.31
C GLY A 17 14.85 -15.60 5.74
N PHE A 18 13.89 -15.27 4.86
CA PHE A 18 13.08 -16.28 4.17
C PHE A 18 13.91 -17.04 3.13
N TYR A 19 14.69 -16.34 2.30
CA TYR A 19 15.58 -16.97 1.33
C TYR A 19 16.65 -17.83 2.01
N ASP A 20 17.19 -17.38 3.14
CA ASP A 20 18.17 -18.15 3.91
C ASP A 20 17.58 -19.43 4.50
N SER A 21 16.33 -19.37 4.98
CA SER A 21 15.64 -20.53 5.58
C SER A 21 15.01 -21.48 4.56
N HIS A 22 14.70 -21.00 3.35
CA HIS A 22 14.01 -21.76 2.31
C HIS A 22 14.70 -21.61 0.94
N PRO A 23 15.95 -22.05 0.79
CA PRO A 23 16.75 -21.81 -0.43
C PRO A 23 16.23 -22.55 -1.69
N HIS A 24 15.27 -23.45 -1.53
CA HIS A 24 14.66 -24.23 -2.61
C HIS A 24 13.38 -23.59 -3.16
N ILE A 25 12.89 -22.52 -2.52
CA ILE A 25 11.69 -21.81 -2.96
C ILE A 25 12.13 -20.65 -3.85
N ASP A 26 11.68 -20.66 -5.11
CA ASP A 26 11.83 -19.53 -6.02
C ASP A 26 10.62 -18.60 -5.87
N LEU A 27 10.86 -17.36 -5.45
CA LEU A 27 9.81 -16.40 -5.13
C LEU A 27 9.72 -15.35 -6.23
N HIS A 28 8.60 -15.35 -6.96
CA HIS A 28 8.31 -14.36 -7.98
C HIS A 28 7.41 -13.24 -7.43
N ILE A 29 7.86 -11.99 -7.53
CA ILE A 29 7.15 -10.82 -7.01
C ILE A 29 6.82 -9.87 -8.16
N SER A 30 5.53 -9.63 -8.37
CA SER A 30 5.00 -8.59 -9.26
C SER A 30 4.30 -7.51 -8.44
N THR A 31 4.15 -6.31 -9.00
CA THR A 31 3.37 -5.24 -8.36
C THR A 31 2.43 -4.61 -9.37
N HIS A 32 1.13 -4.57 -9.04
CA HIS A 32 0.09 -3.97 -9.88
C HIS A 32 -0.66 -2.89 -9.10
N ASN A 33 -0.92 -1.74 -9.72
CA ASN A 33 -1.71 -0.65 -9.11
C ASN A 33 -3.21 -0.75 -9.42
N ASN A 34 -3.61 -1.71 -10.26
CA ASN A 34 -5.01 -1.92 -10.64
C ASN A 34 -5.61 -3.08 -9.85
N HIS A 35 -6.94 -3.15 -9.84
CA HIS A 35 -7.63 -4.35 -9.39
C HIS A 35 -7.36 -5.46 -10.41
N VAL A 36 -6.84 -6.56 -9.92
CA VAL A 36 -6.38 -7.71 -10.67
C VAL A 36 -6.99 -8.93 -10.02
N ASP A 37 -7.46 -9.88 -10.83
CA ASP A 37 -7.75 -11.23 -10.38
C ASP A 37 -6.42 -11.99 -10.22
N PRO A 38 -5.97 -12.24 -8.98
CA PRO A 38 -4.66 -12.85 -8.77
C PRO A 38 -4.60 -14.29 -9.25
N ALA A 39 -5.72 -15.01 -9.21
CA ALA A 39 -5.79 -16.39 -9.67
C ALA A 39 -5.63 -16.46 -11.19
N ALA A 40 -6.26 -15.51 -11.91
CA ALA A 40 -6.09 -15.38 -13.36
C ALA A 40 -4.65 -15.03 -13.77
N GLU A 41 -3.89 -14.31 -12.91
CA GLU A 41 -2.48 -13.99 -13.15
C GLU A 41 -1.51 -15.08 -12.67
N GLY A 42 -2.01 -16.17 -12.09
CA GLY A 42 -1.17 -17.28 -11.59
C GLY A 42 -0.41 -16.92 -10.31
N HIS A 43 -0.94 -16.02 -9.50
CA HIS A 43 -0.39 -15.69 -8.19
C HIS A 43 -0.95 -16.59 -7.10
N ASP A 44 -0.05 -17.27 -6.38
CA ASP A 44 -0.43 -18.10 -5.22
C ASP A 44 -0.91 -17.25 -4.03
N TYR A 45 -0.32 -16.05 -3.86
CA TYR A 45 -0.61 -15.13 -2.76
C TYR A 45 -0.71 -13.69 -3.26
N THR A 46 -1.49 -12.87 -2.56
CA THR A 46 -1.63 -11.45 -2.88
C THR A 46 -1.63 -10.60 -1.63
N ILE A 47 -0.85 -9.51 -1.66
CA ILE A 47 -0.88 -8.48 -0.62
C ILE A 47 -1.77 -7.34 -1.10
N ARG A 48 -2.81 -7.02 -0.33
CA ARG A 48 -3.82 -6.01 -0.68
C ARG A 48 -4.03 -5.05 0.48
N PHE A 49 -4.34 -3.80 0.16
CA PHE A 49 -4.71 -2.79 1.14
C PHE A 49 -6.22 -2.71 1.16
N GLY A 50 -6.81 -2.99 2.31
CA GLY A 50 -8.26 -3.05 2.46
C GLY A 50 -8.66 -3.66 3.80
N ASN A 51 -9.94 -3.97 3.92
CA ASN A 51 -10.54 -4.46 5.16
C ASN A 51 -10.66 -6.00 5.23
N GLY A 52 -10.07 -6.74 4.28
CA GLY A 52 -10.15 -8.20 4.28
C GLY A 52 -11.39 -8.80 3.61
N ALA A 53 -12.38 -7.99 3.22
CA ALA A 53 -13.65 -8.48 2.66
C ALA A 53 -13.52 -8.83 1.15
N TRP A 54 -12.64 -9.77 0.82
CA TRP A 54 -12.41 -10.23 -0.54
C TRP A 54 -13.12 -11.57 -0.75
N HIS A 55 -13.95 -11.66 -1.79
CA HIS A 55 -14.64 -12.90 -2.12
C HIS A 55 -13.64 -13.99 -2.49
N GLU A 56 -13.93 -15.23 -2.10
CA GLU A 56 -13.21 -16.43 -2.53
C GLU A 56 -11.73 -16.51 -2.12
N SER A 57 -11.31 -15.69 -1.15
CA SER A 57 -9.94 -15.71 -0.61
C SER A 57 -9.95 -15.61 0.91
N ASP A 58 -9.08 -16.39 1.55
CA ASP A 58 -8.77 -16.21 2.96
C ASP A 58 -7.86 -14.98 3.13
N ALA A 59 -8.24 -14.12 4.07
CA ALA A 59 -7.61 -12.83 4.31
C ALA A 59 -6.89 -12.82 5.66
N GLU A 60 -5.56 -12.68 5.66
CA GLU A 60 -4.79 -12.45 6.88
C GLU A 60 -4.28 -11.02 6.96
N LEU A 61 -4.45 -10.38 8.12
CA LEU A 61 -3.95 -9.03 8.37
C LEU A 61 -2.44 -9.07 8.60
N ILE A 62 -1.66 -8.48 7.69
CA ILE A 62 -0.20 -8.38 7.86
C ILE A 62 0.16 -7.26 8.85
N PHE A 63 -0.36 -6.04 8.64
CA PHE A 63 -0.20 -4.91 9.56
C PHE A 63 -1.19 -3.78 9.23
N SER A 64 -1.45 -2.91 10.20
CA SER A 64 -2.20 -1.67 9.96
C SER A 64 -1.30 -0.60 9.33
N ALA A 65 -1.76 0.02 8.24
CA ALA A 65 -1.04 1.11 7.57
C ALA A 65 -1.81 2.44 7.70
N PRO A 66 -1.74 3.13 8.86
CA PRO A 66 -2.37 4.44 9.01
C PRO A 66 -1.72 5.42 8.04
N HIS A 67 -2.56 6.18 7.33
CA HIS A 67 -2.11 7.27 6.48
C HIS A 67 -2.39 8.60 7.18
N ALA A 68 -1.43 9.52 7.08
CA ALA A 68 -1.58 10.90 7.52
C ALA A 68 -1.24 11.83 6.36
N PRO A 69 -1.94 12.96 6.19
CA PRO A 69 -1.53 13.99 5.25
C PRO A 69 -0.18 14.55 5.68
N LEU A 70 0.70 14.81 4.71
CA LEU A 70 1.97 15.48 4.92
C LEU A 70 1.99 16.78 4.11
N CYS A 71 2.64 17.80 4.66
CA CYS A 71 2.85 19.08 3.98
C CYS A 71 4.26 19.60 4.29
N SER A 72 4.73 20.57 3.50
CA SER A 72 5.97 21.26 3.82
C SER A 72 5.80 22.12 5.08
N PRO A 73 6.89 22.43 5.82
CA PRO A 73 6.80 23.29 7.00
C PRO A 73 6.12 24.64 6.73
N ALA A 74 6.38 25.24 5.58
CA ALA A 74 5.77 26.51 5.17
C ALA A 74 4.24 26.44 4.97
N ILE A 75 3.71 25.27 4.58
CA ILE A 75 2.26 25.04 4.52
C ILE A 75 1.72 24.76 5.91
N ALA A 76 2.43 23.98 6.73
CA ALA A 76 2.02 23.64 8.09
C ALA A 76 1.75 24.87 8.97
N GLU A 77 2.59 25.90 8.85
CA GLU A 77 2.41 27.18 9.57
C GLU A 77 1.09 27.90 9.25
N GLN A 78 0.51 27.62 8.07
CA GLN A 78 -0.72 28.24 7.58
C GLN A 78 -1.98 27.41 7.91
N LEU A 79 -1.82 26.20 8.47
CA LEU A 79 -2.91 25.31 8.85
C LEU A 79 -3.22 25.48 10.34
N GLN A 80 -4.30 26.19 10.66
CA GLN A 80 -4.77 26.43 12.03
C GLN A 80 -5.96 25.52 12.40
N GLN A 81 -6.75 25.12 11.40
CA GLN A 81 -7.89 24.22 11.53
C GLN A 81 -7.96 23.26 10.33
N PRO A 82 -8.64 22.09 10.45
CA PRO A 82 -8.72 21.11 9.36
C PRO A 82 -9.17 21.68 8.01
N ASP A 83 -10.10 22.65 8.02
CA ASP A 83 -10.64 23.24 6.79
C ASP A 83 -9.62 24.07 5.98
N ASP A 84 -8.51 24.49 6.59
CA ASP A 84 -7.48 25.28 5.92
C ASP A 84 -6.78 24.50 4.80
N VAL A 85 -6.88 23.16 4.77
CA VAL A 85 -6.35 22.31 3.69
C VAL A 85 -6.96 22.65 2.33
N HIS A 86 -8.19 23.16 2.30
CA HIS A 86 -8.87 23.55 1.06
C HIS A 86 -8.21 24.73 0.35
N ARG A 87 -7.38 25.52 1.06
CA ARG A 87 -6.58 26.60 0.47
C ARG A 87 -5.46 26.07 -0.44
N PHE A 88 -4.99 24.84 -0.18
CA PHE A 88 -3.87 24.21 -0.89
C PHE A 88 -4.30 23.07 -1.81
N TYR A 89 -5.43 22.43 -1.52
CA TYR A 89 -6.06 21.40 -2.34
C TYR A 89 -7.50 21.83 -2.67
N PRO A 90 -7.73 22.53 -3.80
CA PRO A 90 -9.08 22.81 -4.26
C PRO A 90 -9.81 21.49 -4.51
N ALA A 91 -11.09 21.41 -4.11
CA ALA A 91 -11.91 20.20 -4.08
C ALA A 91 -11.94 19.40 -5.40
N ALA A 92 -11.59 20.02 -6.54
CA ALA A 92 -11.48 19.38 -7.85
C ALA A 92 -10.32 18.36 -7.99
N LEU A 93 -9.38 18.30 -7.03
CA LEU A 93 -8.23 17.38 -7.05
C LEU A 93 -8.32 16.24 -6.03
N ILE A 94 -9.44 16.11 -5.31
CA ILE A 94 -9.69 14.98 -4.41
C ILE A 94 -10.27 13.86 -5.29
N PRO A 95 -9.53 12.78 -5.59
CA PRO A 95 -10.12 11.65 -6.29
C PRO A 95 -11.27 11.08 -5.46
N PRO A 96 -12.42 10.74 -6.07
CA PRO A 96 -13.45 10.00 -5.36
C PRO A 96 -12.83 8.70 -4.82
N GLY A 97 -13.08 8.44 -3.54
CA GLY A 97 -12.54 7.29 -2.82
C GLY A 97 -13.02 5.95 -3.34
#